data_AF-A0A1S9IRK5-F1
#
_entry.id   AF-A0A1S9IRK5-F1
#
_cell.length_a   1.000
_cell.length_b   1.000
_cell.length_c   1.000
_cell.angle_alpha   90.00
_cell.angle_beta   90.00
_cell.angle_gamma   90.00
#
_symmetry.space_group_name_H-M   'P 1'
#
loop_
_entity.id
_entity.type
_entity.pdbx_description
1 polymer ?
#
loop_
_entity_poly.entity_id
_entity_poly.type
_entity_poly.pdbx_seq_one_letter_code
_entity_poly.pdbx_strand_id
1 'polypeptide(L)' 'CVVCNQHKSGNLVPYRVELINRIGQEAVDEIESNHSRHRWTVEECKTIKAEYQQKLKNLRNSGSEAA' A
#
# COMPACT_ATOMS: atom_id res chain seq x y z
N CYS A 1 -25.64 -0.10 -22.61
CA CYS A 1 -26.77 -0.70 -23.37
C CYS A 1 -27.86 -1.13 -22.38
N VAL A 2 -29.15 -1.18 -22.77
CA VAL A 2 -30.26 -1.57 -21.85
C VAL A 2 -30.01 -2.96 -21.26
N VAL A 3 -29.63 -3.94 -22.09
CA VAL A 3 -29.29 -5.30 -21.64
C VAL A 3 -28.17 -5.31 -20.59
N CYS A 4 -27.11 -4.53 -20.83
CA CYS A 4 -25.93 -4.45 -19.98
C CYS A 4 -26.27 -3.85 -18.62
N ASN A 5 -27.01 -2.74 -18.61
CA ASN A 5 -27.18 -1.91 -17.42
C ASN A 5 -28.45 -2.28 -16.62
N GLN A 6 -29.51 -2.75 -17.29
CA GLN A 6 -30.79 -3.11 -16.65
C GLN A 6 -30.88 -4.61 -16.32
N HIS A 7 -30.39 -5.49 -17.19
CA HIS A 7 -30.55 -6.95 -17.02
C HIS A 7 -29.29 -7.65 -16.50
N LYS A 8 -28.09 -7.08 -16.74
CA LYS A 8 -26.81 -7.67 -16.33
C LYS A 8 -26.07 -6.88 -15.23
N SER A 9 -26.71 -5.89 -14.62
CA SER A 9 -26.13 -5.06 -13.55
C SER A 9 -24.74 -4.50 -13.92
N GLY A 10 -24.61 -3.99 -15.14
CA GLY A 10 -23.35 -3.46 -15.67
C GLY A 10 -22.31 -4.53 -16.02
N ASN A 11 -22.71 -5.80 -16.15
CA ASN A 11 -21.81 -6.95 -16.29
C ASN A 11 -20.80 -7.08 -15.14
N LEU A 12 -21.19 -6.73 -13.92
CA LEU A 12 -20.30 -6.79 -12.75
C LEU A 12 -19.84 -8.22 -12.44
N VAL A 13 -20.73 -9.21 -12.59
CA VAL A 13 -20.45 -10.62 -12.27
C VAL A 13 -19.26 -11.19 -13.06
N PRO A 14 -19.18 -11.08 -14.40
CA PRO A 14 -18.03 -11.59 -15.14
C PRO A 14 -16.78 -10.69 -15.07
N TYR A 15 -16.88 -9.47 -14.54
CA TYR A 15 -15.85 -8.44 -14.65
C TYR A 15 -14.49 -8.91 -14.13
N ARG A 16 -14.46 -9.55 -12.95
CA ARG A 16 -13.21 -10.03 -12.34
C ARG A 16 -12.51 -11.08 -13.21
N VAL A 17 -13.25 -12.06 -13.75
CA VAL A 17 -12.69 -13.13 -14.60
C VAL A 17 -12.12 -12.57 -15.89
N GLU A 18 -12.85 -11.64 -16.53
CA GLU A 18 -12.36 -10.97 -17.73
C GLU A 18 -11.14 -10.08 -17.46
N LEU A 19 -11.05 -9.50 -16.25
CA LEU A 19 -9.89 -8.73 -15.85
C LEU A 19 -8.66 -9.63 -15.70
N ILE A 20 -8.79 -10.79 -15.05
CA ILE A 20 -7.71 -11.80 -14.94
C ILE A 20 -7.24 -12.23 -16.34
N ASN A 21 -8.16 -12.48 -17.27
CA ASN A 21 -7.81 -12.86 -18.65
C ASN A 21 -7.01 -11.78 -19.40
N ARG A 22 -7.19 -10.50 -19.05
CA ARG A 22 -6.55 -9.36 -19.74
C ARG A 22 -5.21 -8.96 -19.14
N ILE A 23 -5.12 -8.93 -17.81
CA ILE A 23 -3.94 -8.38 -17.10
C ILE A 23 -3.21 -9.42 -16.22
N GLY A 24 -3.73 -10.64 -16.14
CA GLY A 24 -3.17 -11.71 -15.31
C GLY A 24 -3.65 -11.68 -13.86
N GLN A 25 -3.50 -12.80 -13.17
CA GLN A 25 -3.94 -12.99 -11.78
C GLN A 25 -3.19 -12.06 -10.81
N GLU A 26 -1.87 -11.97 -10.94
CA GLU A 26 -1.01 -11.16 -10.05
C GLU A 26 -1.40 -9.68 -10.05
N ALA A 27 -1.67 -9.10 -11.23
CA ALA A 27 -2.08 -7.71 -11.33
C ALA A 27 -3.49 -7.46 -10.76
N VAL A 28 -4.39 -8.43 -10.86
CA VAL A 28 -5.72 -8.35 -10.22
C VAL A 28 -5.61 -8.43 -8.71
N ASP A 29 -4.80 -9.34 -8.19
CA ASP A 29 -4.58 -9.48 -6.76
C ASP A 29 -3.92 -8.23 -6.16
N GLU A 30 -3.01 -7.58 -6.89
CA GLU A 30 -2.43 -6.29 -6.48
C GLU A 30 -3.49 -5.18 -6.43
N ILE A 31 -4.39 -5.08 -7.42
CA ILE A 31 -5.48 -4.09 -7.42
C ILE A 31 -6.46 -4.34 -6.27
N GLU A 32 -6.78 -5.61 -6.00
CA GLU A 32 -7.70 -6.03 -4.93
C GLU A 32 -7.04 -6.09 -3.54
N SER A 33 -5.73 -5.82 -3.46
CA SER A 33 -4.96 -5.78 -2.21
C SER A 33 -5.41 -4.64 -1.29
N ASN A 34 -5.01 -4.73 -0.01
CA ASN A 34 -5.31 -3.69 0.96
C ASN A 34 -4.43 -2.45 0.73
N HIS A 35 -5.00 -1.44 0.07
CA HIS A 35 -4.39 -0.12 -0.14
C HIS A 35 -4.67 0.88 0.98
N SER A 36 -4.96 0.41 2.20
CA SER A 36 -5.21 1.29 3.34
C SER A 36 -3.97 2.15 3.60
N ARG A 37 -4.14 3.47 3.44
CA ARG A 37 -3.10 4.43 3.81
C ARG A 37 -3.13 4.63 5.32
N HIS A 38 -2.01 4.39 6.00
CA HIS A 38 -1.87 4.76 7.41
C HIS A 38 -1.96 6.28 7.57
N ARG A 39 -2.90 6.74 8.41
CA ARG A 39 -3.08 8.15 8.71
C ARG A 39 -2.16 8.53 9.87
N TRP A 40 -0.93 8.91 9.54
CA TRP A 40 0.05 9.35 10.52
C TRP A 40 -0.46 10.52 11.37
N THR A 41 -0.34 10.38 12.68
CA THR A 41 -0.54 11.49 13.61
C THR A 41 0.73 12.33 13.74
N VAL A 42 0.61 13.54 14.28
CA VAL A 42 1.77 14.41 14.51
C VAL A 42 2.69 13.80 15.56
N GLU A 43 2.13 13.15 16.58
CA GLU A 43 2.84 12.48 17.66
C GLU A 43 3.66 11.29 17.12
N GLU A 44 3.07 10.44 16.28
CA GLU A 44 3.76 9.32 15.64
C GLU A 44 4.94 9.83 14.79
N CYS A 45 4.73 10.86 13.98
CA CYS A 45 5.79 11.47 13.18
C CYS A 45 6.93 12.01 14.05
N LYS A 46 6.62 12.64 15.19
CA LYS A 46 7.62 13.14 16.14
C LYS A 46 8.41 11.99 16.79
N THR A 47 7.73 10.92 17.18
CA THR A 47 8.37 9.73 17.75
C THR A 47 9.33 9.08 16.76
N ILE A 48 8.90 8.88 15.51
CA ILE A 48 9.76 8.33 14.44
C ILE A 48 10.98 9.22 14.25
N LYS A 49 10.78 10.54 14.16
CA LYS A 49 11.89 11.48 14.01
C LYS A 49 12.91 11.35 15.15
N ALA A 50 12.43 11.32 16.41
CA ALA A 50 13.30 11.21 17.58
C ALA A 50 14.06 9.88 17.60
N GLU A 51 13.39 8.76 17.28
CA GLU A 51 14.00 7.44 17.21
C GLU A 51 15.17 7.41 16.22
N TYR A 52 14.97 7.94 15.01
CA TYR A 52 16.02 7.94 13.99
C TYR A 52 17.14 8.94 14.28
N GLN A 53 16.84 10.07 14.95
CA GLN A 53 17.87 10.98 15.46
C GLN A 53 18.75 10.29 16.51
N GLN A 54 18.16 9.52 17.41
CA GLN A 54 18.91 8.76 18.42
C GLN A 54 19.74 7.65 17.77
N LYS A 55 19.17 6.90 16.82
CA LYS A 55 19.91 5.89 16.03
C LYS A 55 21.12 6.51 15.34
N LEU A 56 20.96 7.69 14.72
CA LEU A 56 22.05 8.40 14.06
C LEU A 56 23.15 8.84 15.05
N LYS A 57 22.78 9.34 16.23
CA LYS A 57 23.74 9.70 17.28
C LYS A 57 24.53 8.48 17.76
N ASN A 58 23.85 7.37 18.00
CA ASN A 58 24.49 6.11 18.40
C ASN A 58 25.47 5.61 17.34
N LEU A 59 25.09 5.69 16.06
CA LEU A 59 25.97 5.34 14.93
C LEU A 59 27.23 6.23 14.87
N ARG A 60 27.09 7.54 15.10
CA ARG A 60 28.24 8.46 15.14
C ARG A 60 29.17 8.18 16.32
N ASN A 61 28.60 7.94 17.50
CA ASN A 61 29.37 7.68 18.70
C ASN A 61 30.11 6.34 18.65
N SER A 62 29.45 5.29 18.14
CA SER A 62 30.10 3.99 17.91
C SER A 62 31.20 4.06 16.85
N GLY A 63 31.05 4.92 15.84
CA GLY A 63 32.12 5.22 14.88
C GLY A 63 33.30 6.01 15.48
N SER A 64 33.08 6.79 16.54
CA SER A 64 34.15 7.53 17.24
C SER A 64 34.82 6.76 18.36
N GLU A 65 34.19 5.72 18.92
CA GLU A 65 34.79 4.82 19.92
C GLU A 65 35.68 3.74 19.28
N ALA A 66 35.57 3.55 17.95
CA ALA A 66 36.38 2.61 17.17
C ALA A 66 37.61 3.25 16.49
N ALA A 67 37.86 4.55 16.70
CA ALA A 67 38.99 5.32 16.16
C ALA A 67 39.83 5.91 17.30
#